data_AF-A0AA87MM21-F1
#
_entry.id   AF-A0AA87MM21-F1
#
_cell.length_a   1.000
_cell.length_b   1.000
_cell.length_c   1.000
_cell.angle_alpha   90.00
_cell.angle_beta   90.00
_cell.angle_gamma   90.00
#
_symmetry.space_group_name_H-M   'P 1'
#
loop_
_entity.id
_entity.type
_entity.pdbx_description
1 polymer ?
#
loop_
_entity_poly.entity_id
_entity_poly.type
_entity_poly.pdbx_seq_one_letter_code
_entity_poly.pdbx_strand_id
1 'polypeptide(L)'
;MELYLIRHTTPDTPQGTCYGCTNVSLAANFYYEFCSILGKLDVTFDRLYSSPSSRCKHLAEFLKQKKLTELKYSNLLMELDFGE
;
A
#
# COMPACT_ATOMS: atom_id res chain seq x y z
N MET A 1 -11.72 1.40 19.14
CA MET A 1 -10.89 1.77 17.98
C MET A 1 -10.33 0.49 17.41
N GLU A 2 -10.63 0.18 16.16
CA GLU A 2 -10.12 -1.01 15.47
C GLU A 2 -9.13 -0.55 14.39
N LEU A 3 -8.01 -1.27 14.25
CA LEU A 3 -6.96 -0.93 13.31
C LEU A 3 -6.69 -2.11 12.39
N TYR A 4 -6.70 -1.84 11.09
CA TYR A 4 -6.40 -2.81 10.05
C TYR A 4 -5.06 -2.44 9.43
N LEU A 5 -4.11 -3.38 9.44
CA LEU A 5 -2.79 -3.21 8.86
C LEU A 5 -2.71 -4.01 7.56
N ILE A 6 -2.45 -3.31 6.46
CA ILE A 6 -2.35 -3.90 5.13
C ILE A 6 -0.97 -3.58 4.58
N ARG A 7 -0.22 -4.61 4.18
CA ARG A 7 1.04 -4.45 3.46
C ARG A 7 0.75 -4.10 2.00
N HIS A 8 1.61 -3.30 1.37
CA HIS A 8 1.56 -3.07 -0.07
C HIS A 8 1.71 -4.39 -0.85
N THR A 9 1.29 -4.38 -2.13
CA THR A 9 1.38 -5.55 -3.01
C THR A 9 2.80 -5.83 -3.48
N THR A 10 2.98 -6.95 -4.17
CA THR A 10 4.26 -7.43 -4.67
C THR A 10 4.98 -6.37 -5.52
N PRO A 11 6.19 -5.93 -5.14
CA PRO A 11 7.02 -5.08 -5.97
C PRO A 11 7.63 -5.88 -7.13
N ASP A 12 7.84 -5.21 -8.27
CA ASP A 12 8.57 -5.76 -9.42
C ASP A 12 10.08 -5.59 -9.20
N THR A 13 10.61 -6.39 -8.27
CA THR A 13 12.03 -6.40 -7.92
C THR A 13 12.53 -7.83 -7.82
N PRO A 14 13.79 -8.13 -8.22
CA PRO A 14 14.37 -9.44 -8.01
C PRO A 14 14.29 -9.88 -6.55
N GLN A 15 14.07 -11.19 -6.34
CA GLN A 15 14.03 -11.74 -4.99
C GLN A 15 15.34 -11.45 -4.24
N GLY A 16 15.22 -11.01 -2.98
CA GLY A 16 16.37 -10.64 -2.15
C GLY A 16 16.84 -9.19 -2.31
N THR A 17 16.22 -8.40 -3.18
CA THR A 17 16.53 -6.96 -3.31
C THR A 17 16.15 -6.21 -2.03
N CYS A 18 17.12 -5.55 -1.41
CA CYS A 18 16.88 -4.57 -0.35
C CYS A 18 16.54 -3.23 -1.00
N TYR A 19 15.27 -2.82 -1.00
CA TYR A 19 14.84 -1.58 -1.66
C TYR A 19 14.55 -0.41 -0.70
N GLY A 20 14.36 -0.67 0.60
CA GLY A 20 14.11 0.37 1.61
C GLY A 20 13.11 1.45 1.21
N CYS A 21 13.54 2.71 1.31
CA CYS A 21 12.76 3.90 0.96
C CYS A 21 12.68 4.17 -0.56
N THR A 22 13.45 3.44 -1.38
CA THR A 22 13.48 3.60 -2.84
C THR A 22 12.13 3.27 -3.47
N ASN A 23 11.76 4.07 -4.47
CA ASN A 23 10.57 3.81 -5.27
C ASN A 23 10.83 2.63 -6.22
N VAL A 24 9.95 1.65 -6.16
CA VAL A 24 9.98 0.46 -7.00
C VAL A 24 8.63 0.28 -7.68
N SER A 25 8.63 -0.31 -8.86
CA SER A 25 7.40 -0.65 -9.59
C SER A 25 6.66 -1.79 -8.89
N LEU A 26 5.38 -1.96 -9.22
CA LEU A 26 4.58 -3.11 -8.79
C LEU A 26 4.63 -4.20 -9.86
N ALA A 27 4.47 -5.46 -9.45
CA ALA A 27 4.36 -6.60 -10.36
C ALA A 27 3.25 -6.36 -11.40
N ALA A 28 3.44 -6.80 -12.65
CA ALA A 28 2.53 -6.50 -13.77
C ALA A 28 1.06 -6.85 -13.50
N ASN A 29 0.80 -7.83 -12.64
CA ASN A 29 -0.52 -8.33 -12.27
C ASN A 29 -1.02 -7.80 -10.91
N PHE A 30 -0.47 -6.69 -10.41
CA PHE A 30 -0.79 -6.11 -9.09
C PHE A 30 -2.29 -5.89 -8.86
N TYR A 31 -3.06 -5.66 -9.92
CA TYR A 31 -4.50 -5.43 -9.84
C TYR A 31 -5.26 -6.62 -9.24
N TYR A 32 -4.81 -7.85 -9.47
CA TYR A 32 -5.44 -9.03 -8.86
C TYR A 32 -5.26 -9.06 -7.34
N GLU A 33 -4.08 -8.66 -6.86
CA GLU A 33 -3.84 -8.51 -5.42
C GLU A 33 -4.72 -7.39 -4.84
N PHE A 34 -4.88 -6.27 -5.55
CA PHE A 34 -5.77 -5.18 -5.12
C PHE A 34 -7.22 -5.66 -4.94
N CYS A 35 -7.75 -6.39 -5.93
CA CYS A 35 -9.10 -6.94 -5.85
C CYS A 35 -9.23 -8.00 -4.74
N SER A 36 -8.22 -8.85 -4.55
CA SER A 36 -8.20 -9.83 -3.47
C SER A 36 -8.21 -9.17 -2.09
N ILE A 37 -7.45 -8.09 -1.91
CA ILE A 37 -7.45 -7.29 -0.69
C ILE A 37 -8.83 -6.66 -0.49
N LEU A 38 -9.38 -5.98 -1.50
CA LEU A 38 -10.70 -5.34 -1.41
C LEU A 38 -11.80 -6.33 -1.03
N GLY A 39 -11.78 -7.54 -1.59
CA GLY A 39 -12.74 -8.59 -1.28
C GLY A 39 -12.64 -9.17 0.13
N LYS A 40 -11.58 -8.85 0.88
CA LYS A 40 -11.43 -9.22 2.31
C LYS A 40 -11.86 -8.08 3.24
N LEU A 41 -12.13 -6.89 2.71
CA LEU A 41 -12.49 -5.71 3.48
C LEU A 41 -14.03 -5.57 3.50
N ASP A 42 -14.69 -6.33 4.35
CA ASP A 42 -16.16 -6.28 4.52
C ASP A 42 -16.64 -5.19 5.47
N VAL A 43 -15.74 -4.29 5.88
CA VAL A 43 -16.03 -3.17 6.79
C VAL A 43 -15.91 -1.83 6.07
N THR A 44 -16.54 -0.82 6.65
CA THR A 44 -16.39 0.58 6.27
C THR A 44 -15.36 1.23 7.18
N PHE A 45 -14.38 1.93 6.61
CA PHE A 45 -13.35 2.62 7.38
C PHE A 45 -13.65 4.10 7.48
N ASP A 46 -13.46 4.69 8.66
CA ASP A 46 -13.59 6.15 8.81
C ASP A 46 -12.45 6.90 8.12
N ARG A 47 -11.24 6.31 8.19
CA ARG A 47 -9.95 6.90 7.80
C ARG A 47 -9.07 5.85 7.14
N LEU A 48 -8.31 6.28 6.13
CA LEU A 48 -7.24 5.52 5.51
C LEU A 48 -5.92 6.28 5.66
N TYR A 49 -4.87 5.58 6.11
CA TYR A 49 -3.52 6.12 6.20
C TYR A 49 -2.58 5.29 5.33
N SER A 50 -1.64 5.94 4.66
CA SER A 50 -0.65 5.25 3.82
C SER A 50 0.70 5.94 3.82
N SER A 51 1.75 5.15 3.56
CA SER A 51 3.06 5.69 3.19
C SER A 51 2.97 6.46 1.86
N PRO A 52 3.76 7.54 1.68
CA PRO A 52 3.86 8.22 0.39
C PRO A 52 4.65 7.45 -0.69
N SER A 53 5.24 6.28 -0.39
CA SER A 53 5.94 5.46 -1.39
C SER A 53 4.99 5.01 -2.52
N SER A 54 5.47 4.95 -3.76
CA SER A 54 4.67 4.63 -4.96
C SER A 54 3.82 3.35 -4.79
N ARG A 55 4.44 2.27 -4.32
CA ARG A 55 3.81 0.96 -4.06
C ARG A 55 2.64 1.02 -3.07
N CYS A 56 2.74 1.86 -2.04
CA CYS A 56 1.67 2.04 -1.04
C CYS A 56 0.57 2.98 -1.54
N LYS A 57 0.96 4.03 -2.30
CA LYS A 57 0.03 4.98 -2.93
C LYS A 57 -0.95 4.28 -3.86
N HIS A 58 -0.46 3.40 -4.75
CA HIS A 58 -1.32 2.74 -5.72
C HIS A 58 -2.44 1.94 -5.06
N LEU A 59 -2.13 1.15 -4.01
CA LEU A 59 -3.15 0.41 -3.27
C LEU A 59 -4.09 1.35 -2.50
N ALA A 60 -3.55 2.38 -1.84
CA ALA A 60 -4.35 3.29 -1.04
C ALA A 60 -5.35 4.11 -1.87
N GLU A 61 -4.93 4.63 -3.02
CA GLU A 61 -5.83 5.35 -3.93
C GLU A 61 -6.90 4.40 -4.52
N PHE A 62 -6.54 3.16 -4.85
CA PHE A 62 -7.51 2.16 -5.29
C PHE A 62 -8.57 1.90 -4.21
N LEU A 63 -8.17 1.68 -2.95
CA LEU A 63 -9.09 1.45 -1.84
C LEU A 63 -9.95 2.70 -1.54
N LYS A 64 -9.35 3.89 -1.57
CA LYS A 64 -10.07 5.17 -1.43
C LYS A 64 -11.17 5.31 -2.48
N GLN A 65 -10.86 5.03 -3.75
CA GLN A 65 -11.85 5.12 -4.84
C GLN A 65 -13.00 4.13 -4.64
N LYS A 66 -12.74 2.94 -4.08
CA LYS A 66 -13.74 1.88 -3.90
C LYS A 66 -14.56 2.00 -2.63
N LYS A 67 -14.01 2.57 -1.56
CA LYS A 67 -14.66 2.69 -0.25
C LYS A 67 -15.04 4.12 0.14
N LEU A 68 -14.67 5.12 -0.65
CA LEU A 68 -14.95 6.55 -0.45
C LEU A 68 -14.49 7.09 0.92
N THR A 69 -13.29 6.70 1.35
CA THR A 69 -12.73 7.07 2.64
C THR A 69 -11.69 8.18 2.53
N GLU A 70 -11.54 9.02 3.56
CA GLU A 70 -10.51 10.06 3.55
C GLU A 70 -9.12 9.41 3.66
N LEU A 71 -8.26 9.67 2.67
CA LEU A 71 -6.90 9.15 2.60
C LEU A 71 -5.90 10.24 3.04
N LYS A 72 -5.05 9.90 4.01
CA LYS A 72 -3.91 10.71 4.44
C LYS A 72 -2.60 9.98 4.24
N TYR A 73 -1.62 10.71 3.69
CA TYR A 73 -0.25 10.22 3.59
C TYR A 73 0.57 10.65 4.81
N SER A 74 1.45 9.77 5.28
CA SER A 74 2.36 10.07 6.39
C SER A 74 3.74 9.49 6.14
N ASN A 75 4.77 10.34 6.28
CA ASN A 75 6.17 9.90 6.19
C ASN A 75 6.54 8.96 7.34
N LEU A 76 5.80 8.98 8.46
CA LEU A 76 5.98 8.06 9.59
C LEU A 76 5.65 6.60 9.26
N LEU A 77 5.01 6.35 8.11
CA LEU A 77 4.66 5.02 7.62
C LEU A 77 5.61 4.52 6.51
N MET A 78 6.65 5.30 6.18
CA MET A 78 7.62 4.89 5.16
C MET A 78 8.40 3.65 5.62
N GLU A 79 8.81 2.86 4.64
CA GLU A 79 9.76 1.77 4.87
C GLU A 79 11.07 2.33 5.43
N LEU A 80 11.78 1.50 6.18
CA LEU A 80 13.09 1.87 6.70
C LEU A 80 14.01 2.31 5.56
N ASP A 81 14.77 3.35 5.86
CA ASP A 81 15.89 3.77 5.02
C ASP A 81 17.08 2.86 5.33
N PHE A 82 17.51 2.09 4.34
CA PHE A 82 18.65 1.17 4.47
C PHE A 82 19.95 1.77 3.91
N GLY A 83 19.95 3.04 3.49
CA GLY A 83 21.12 3.72 2.91
C GLY A 83 21.39 3.32 1.45
N GLU A 84 22.64 3.54 1.02
CA GLU A 84 23.21 3.06 -0.25
C GLU A 84 24.00 1.76 -0.06
#